data_AF-A0A0B1THC9-F1
#
_entry.id   AF-A0A0B1THC9-F1
#
_cell.length_a   1.000
_cell.length_b   1.000
_cell.length_c   1.000
_cell.angle_alpha   90.00
_cell.angle_beta   90.00
_cell.angle_gamma   90.00
#
_symmetry.space_group_name_H-M   'P 1'
#
loop_
_entity.id
_entity.type
_entity.pdbx_description
1 polymer ?
#
loop_
_entity_poly.entity_id
_entity_poly.type
_entity_poly.pdbx_seq_one_letter_code
_entity_poly.pdbx_strand_id
1 'polypeptide(L)'
;MLMNVDPPKKGTIKSLPAIRFASMTWVLAGHVLMQDISNDRYKPVLKIWNPILSLTIINGFFSVDTFFLLSGILVSYLFFKVKPNARYVKSPLVWIMYYVHRYLRLTPPIMVFIGFFVVYSPLINGPWKISIVDIFADSPETCKNYWWRNMLYINNLFDPIQTCYGITWYLAVDTQLYFVAPIFLITFFFSAAAGYALIVLCSAGSIAYVYAVTIINSLPATMTFFAMDKVEDFFSDYYIKPWGRCPVYLIGIAVGYFLASGKKLKLSKIVVVCGWIVAAAIALAIVYGPHRYMKGVADWR
;
A
#
# COMPACT_ATOMS: atom_id res chain seq x y z
N MET A 1 -0.93 10.04 -15.69
CA MET A 1 -0.64 9.84 -17.12
C MET A 1 0.25 8.59 -17.27
N LEU A 2 -0.38 7.42 -17.36
CA LEU A 2 0.30 6.11 -17.40
C LEU A 2 0.99 5.83 -18.76
N MET A 3 0.70 6.65 -19.78
CA MET A 3 1.28 6.57 -21.13
C MET A 3 1.84 7.93 -21.55
N ASN A 4 2.76 8.51 -20.76
CA ASN A 4 3.53 9.65 -21.24
C ASN A 4 4.69 9.12 -22.12
N VAL A 5 4.65 9.44 -23.41
CA VAL A 5 5.65 9.11 -24.44
C VAL A 5 6.71 10.20 -24.63
N ASP A 6 6.60 11.31 -23.90
CA ASP A 6 7.60 12.38 -23.91
C ASP A 6 8.97 11.84 -23.51
N PRO A 7 10.06 12.39 -24.08
CA PRO A 7 11.40 12.08 -23.62
C PRO A 7 11.48 12.32 -22.10
N PRO A 8 11.92 11.32 -21.31
CA PRO A 8 11.87 11.42 -19.86
C PRO A 8 12.70 12.61 -19.39
N LYS A 9 12.06 13.48 -18.59
CA LYS A 9 12.73 14.66 -18.00
C LYS A 9 14.01 14.22 -17.27
N LYS A 10 15.05 15.06 -17.30
CA LYS A 10 16.35 14.73 -16.70
C LYS A 10 16.19 14.34 -15.22
N GLY A 11 16.59 13.11 -14.90
CA GLY A 11 16.51 12.50 -13.58
C GLY A 11 15.11 12.02 -13.17
N THR A 12 14.30 11.58 -14.13
CA THR A 12 13.19 10.64 -13.89
C THR A 12 13.73 9.20 -13.87
N ILE A 13 13.27 8.39 -12.92
CA ILE A 13 13.64 6.97 -12.83
C ILE A 13 12.77 6.18 -13.82
N LYS A 14 13.37 5.68 -14.90
CA LYS A 14 12.67 5.08 -16.06
C LYS A 14 11.91 3.79 -15.74
N SER A 15 12.31 3.05 -14.71
CA SER A 15 11.66 1.78 -14.33
C SER A 15 10.37 1.97 -13.51
N LEU A 16 10.17 3.13 -12.87
CA LEU A 16 9.01 3.37 -12.00
C LEU A 16 7.65 3.23 -12.71
N PRO A 17 7.45 3.76 -13.93
CA PRO A 17 6.18 3.60 -14.63
C PRO A 17 5.81 2.14 -14.91
N ALA A 18 6.79 1.31 -15.31
CA ALA A 18 6.56 -0.11 -15.58
C ALA A 18 6.13 -0.87 -14.31
N ILE A 19 6.81 -0.60 -13.18
CA ILE A 19 6.46 -1.20 -11.88
C ILE A 19 5.04 -0.78 -11.45
N ARG A 20 4.69 0.50 -11.65
CA ARG A 20 3.34 1.00 -11.36
C ARG A 20 2.27 0.35 -12.22
N PHE A 21 2.54 0.17 -13.50
CA PHE A 21 1.61 -0.47 -14.41
C PHE A 21 1.32 -1.91 -13.96
N ALA A 22 2.37 -2.72 -13.73
CA ALA A 22 2.21 -4.09 -13.27
C ALA A 22 1.44 -4.18 -11.93
N SER A 23 1.77 -3.32 -10.97
CA SER A 23 1.10 -3.28 -9.65
C SER A 23 -0.36 -2.83 -9.78
N MET A 24 -0.65 -1.83 -10.62
CA MET A 24 -2.01 -1.34 -10.84
C MET A 24 -2.89 -2.40 -11.51
N THR A 25 -2.35 -3.12 -12.50
CA THR A 25 -3.06 -4.24 -13.14
C THR A 25 -3.37 -5.33 -12.13
N TRP A 26 -2.45 -5.60 -11.19
CA TRP A 26 -2.67 -6.60 -10.15
C TRP A 26 -3.76 -6.20 -9.15
N VAL A 27 -3.75 -4.94 -8.66
CA VAL A 27 -4.82 -4.39 -7.82
C VAL A 27 -6.18 -4.47 -8.54
N LEU A 28 -6.22 -4.03 -9.80
CA LEU A 28 -7.44 -4.02 -10.59
C LEU A 28 -8.00 -5.44 -10.77
N ALA A 29 -7.16 -6.41 -11.13
CA ALA A 29 -7.56 -7.80 -11.25
C ALA A 29 -8.12 -8.36 -9.93
N GLY A 30 -7.47 -8.05 -8.80
CA GLY A 30 -7.93 -8.44 -7.47
C GLY A 30 -9.31 -7.88 -7.13
N HIS A 31 -9.52 -6.57 -7.32
CA HIS A 31 -10.79 -5.91 -6.98
C HIS A 31 -11.94 -6.31 -7.90
N VAL A 32 -11.71 -6.47 -9.20
CA VAL A 32 -12.74 -6.94 -10.14
C VAL A 32 -13.19 -8.34 -9.78
N LEU A 33 -12.23 -9.27 -9.57
CA LEU A 33 -12.56 -10.65 -9.21
C LEU A 33 -13.23 -10.72 -7.83
N MET A 34 -12.79 -9.92 -6.86
CA MET A 34 -13.44 -9.84 -5.54
C MET A 34 -14.90 -9.38 -5.63
N GLN A 35 -15.21 -8.42 -6.50
CA GLN A 35 -16.58 -7.96 -6.73
C GLN A 35 -17.44 -9.00 -7.48
N ASP A 36 -16.83 -9.72 -8.42
CA ASP A 36 -17.51 -10.74 -9.22
C ASP A 36 -17.77 -12.05 -8.44
N ILE A 37 -16.99 -12.37 -7.40
CA ILE A 37 -17.21 -13.57 -6.57
C ILE A 37 -18.56 -13.50 -5.83
N SER A 38 -19.04 -12.30 -5.49
CA SER A 38 -20.34 -12.07 -4.86
C SER A 38 -21.52 -12.30 -5.83
N ASN A 39 -21.25 -12.52 -7.12
CA ASN A 39 -22.26 -12.73 -8.14
C ASN A 39 -22.37 -14.22 -8.49
N ASP A 40 -23.55 -14.79 -8.19
CA ASP A 40 -23.84 -16.21 -8.38
C ASP A 40 -23.59 -16.73 -9.81
N ARG A 41 -23.67 -15.85 -10.82
CA ARG A 41 -23.41 -16.19 -12.22
C ARG A 41 -21.97 -16.63 -12.48
N TYR A 42 -20.99 -16.14 -11.70
CA TYR A 42 -19.58 -16.46 -11.89
C TYR A 42 -19.13 -17.69 -11.09
N LYS A 43 -19.94 -18.18 -10.14
CA LYS A 43 -19.60 -19.35 -9.30
C LYS A 43 -19.14 -20.58 -10.11
N PRO A 44 -19.77 -20.97 -11.24
CA PRO A 44 -19.30 -22.11 -12.03
C PRO A 44 -17.91 -21.88 -12.64
N VAL A 45 -17.62 -20.65 -13.11
CA VAL A 45 -16.32 -20.29 -13.70
C VAL A 45 -15.22 -20.28 -12.64
N LEU A 46 -15.52 -19.72 -11.46
CA LEU A 46 -14.59 -19.67 -10.34
C LEU A 46 -14.21 -21.06 -9.81
N LYS A 47 -15.12 -22.02 -9.87
CA LYS A 47 -14.86 -23.43 -9.48
C LYS A 47 -13.91 -24.17 -10.42
N ILE A 48 -13.73 -23.70 -11.65
CA ILE A 48 -12.81 -24.30 -12.64
C ILE A 48 -11.37 -23.80 -12.43
N TRP A 49 -11.18 -22.68 -11.70
CA TRP A 49 -9.88 -22.06 -11.53
C TRP A 49 -8.94 -22.94 -10.67
N ASN A 50 -7.66 -23.00 -11.06
CA ASN A 50 -6.63 -23.71 -10.30
C ASN A 50 -6.43 -23.09 -8.89
N PRO A 51 -6.68 -23.84 -7.79
CA PRO A 51 -6.62 -23.28 -6.44
C PRO A 51 -5.28 -22.63 -6.09
N ILE A 52 -4.16 -23.20 -6.53
CA ILE A 52 -2.82 -22.63 -6.26
C ILE A 52 -2.65 -21.31 -6.99
N LEU A 53 -3.02 -21.25 -8.28
CA LEU A 53 -2.90 -20.01 -9.05
C LEU A 53 -3.85 -18.91 -8.58
N SER A 54 -4.98 -19.26 -7.95
CA SER A 54 -5.89 -18.26 -7.37
C SER A 54 -5.25 -17.44 -6.23
N LEU A 55 -4.22 -17.98 -5.55
CA LEU A 55 -3.44 -17.23 -4.56
C LEU A 55 -2.77 -15.98 -5.16
N THR A 56 -2.44 -15.99 -6.45
CA THR A 56 -1.93 -14.81 -7.14
C THR A 56 -2.90 -13.64 -7.02
N ILE A 57 -4.20 -13.89 -7.18
CA ILE A 57 -5.24 -12.86 -7.12
C ILE A 57 -5.58 -12.53 -5.67
N ILE A 58 -5.78 -13.55 -4.84
CA ILE A 58 -6.17 -13.40 -3.42
C ILE A 58 -5.10 -12.68 -2.62
N ASN A 59 -3.82 -12.98 -2.85
CA ASN A 59 -2.68 -12.28 -2.24
C ASN A 59 -2.28 -11.00 -2.99
N GLY A 60 -3.19 -10.47 -3.83
CA GLY A 60 -2.97 -9.23 -4.56
C GLY A 60 -2.74 -8.01 -3.66
N PHE A 61 -3.01 -8.10 -2.37
CA PHE A 61 -2.74 -7.03 -1.42
C PHE A 61 -1.24 -6.65 -1.28
N PHE A 62 -0.31 -7.56 -1.60
CA PHE A 62 1.12 -7.23 -1.69
C PHE A 62 1.47 -6.26 -2.82
N SER A 63 0.61 -6.14 -3.85
CA SER A 63 0.77 -5.12 -4.89
C SER A 63 0.74 -3.71 -4.32
N VAL A 64 -0.01 -3.48 -3.24
CA VAL A 64 -0.12 -2.17 -2.57
C VAL A 64 1.20 -1.78 -1.91
N ASP A 65 1.95 -2.75 -1.39
CA ASP A 65 3.28 -2.52 -0.82
C ASP A 65 4.27 -1.98 -1.84
N THR A 66 4.10 -2.35 -3.11
CA THR A 66 4.90 -1.79 -4.19
C THR A 66 4.65 -0.29 -4.31
N PHE A 67 3.41 0.17 -4.20
CA PHE A 67 3.13 1.61 -4.22
C PHE A 67 3.73 2.35 -3.02
N PHE A 68 3.65 1.79 -1.80
CA PHE A 68 4.32 2.37 -0.63
C PHE A 68 5.84 2.45 -0.81
N LEU A 69 6.47 1.39 -1.34
CA LEU A 69 7.88 1.40 -1.70
C LEU A 69 8.21 2.54 -2.68
N LEU A 70 7.41 2.69 -3.74
CA LEU A 70 7.62 3.75 -4.73
C LEU A 70 7.42 5.15 -4.16
N SER A 71 6.44 5.34 -3.26
CA SER A 71 6.23 6.59 -2.54
C SER A 71 7.47 6.95 -1.71
N GLY A 72 7.99 6.02 -0.91
CA GLY A 72 9.21 6.23 -0.12
C GLY A 72 10.44 6.56 -0.99
N ILE A 73 10.61 5.83 -2.11
CA ILE A 73 11.67 6.10 -3.09
C ILE A 73 11.59 7.54 -3.59
N LEU A 74 10.42 7.99 -4.03
CA LEU A 74 10.26 9.31 -4.62
C LEU A 74 10.46 10.43 -3.60
N VAL A 75 9.93 10.28 -2.40
CA VAL A 75 10.08 11.26 -1.32
C VAL A 75 11.56 11.48 -1.00
N SER A 76 12.28 10.39 -0.75
CA SER A 76 13.71 10.43 -0.43
C SER A 76 14.55 10.88 -1.63
N TYR A 77 14.31 10.32 -2.81
CA TYR A 77 15.06 10.66 -4.01
C TYR A 77 14.93 12.15 -4.35
N LEU A 78 13.72 12.71 -4.35
CA LEU A 78 13.50 14.12 -4.67
C LEU A 78 14.13 15.04 -3.63
N PHE A 79 14.04 14.70 -2.35
CA PHE A 79 14.64 15.47 -1.26
C PHE A 79 16.17 15.52 -1.37
N PHE A 80 16.85 14.40 -1.60
CA PHE A 80 18.31 14.37 -1.67
C PHE A 80 18.86 14.84 -3.03
N LYS A 81 18.09 14.72 -4.11
CA LYS A 81 18.49 15.19 -5.44
C LYS A 81 18.69 16.71 -5.50
N VAL A 82 17.93 17.49 -4.72
CA VAL A 82 18.12 18.94 -4.63
C VAL A 82 19.34 19.35 -3.79
N LYS A 83 20.09 18.38 -3.24
CA LYS A 83 21.28 18.57 -2.40
C LYS A 83 21.02 19.60 -1.29
N PRO A 84 20.11 19.28 -0.35
CA PRO A 84 19.70 20.23 0.67
C PRO A 84 20.91 20.63 1.52
N ASN A 85 20.96 21.88 1.96
CA ASN A 85 21.95 22.35 2.91
C ASN A 85 21.35 22.39 4.34
N ALA A 86 22.19 22.58 5.35
CA ALA A 86 21.72 22.58 6.74
C ALA A 86 20.66 23.67 7.02
N ARG A 87 20.74 24.82 6.34
CA ARG A 87 19.74 25.90 6.47
C ARG A 87 18.38 25.48 5.91
N TYR A 88 18.37 24.77 4.78
CA TYR A 88 17.16 24.24 4.15
C TYR A 88 16.49 23.21 5.06
N VAL A 89 17.26 22.25 5.59
CA VAL A 89 16.74 21.18 6.48
C VAL A 89 16.23 21.73 7.80
N LYS A 90 16.88 22.78 8.35
CA LYS A 90 16.45 23.42 9.61
C LYS A 90 15.32 24.43 9.45
N SER A 91 14.89 24.75 8.23
CA SER A 91 13.86 25.76 7.99
C SER A 91 12.46 25.19 8.23
N PRO A 92 11.65 25.76 9.16
CA PRO A 92 10.27 25.32 9.37
C PRO A 92 9.40 25.51 8.12
N LEU A 93 9.63 26.57 7.36
CA LEU A 93 8.87 26.89 6.14
C LEU A 93 8.99 25.80 5.07
N VAL A 94 10.17 25.17 4.96
CA VAL A 94 10.39 24.07 4.01
C VAL A 94 9.47 22.89 4.36
N TRP A 95 9.40 22.52 5.64
CA TRP A 95 8.56 21.41 6.09
C TRP A 95 7.06 21.74 6.04
N ILE A 96 6.67 22.97 6.37
CA ILE A 96 5.29 23.44 6.21
C ILE A 96 4.87 23.33 4.74
N MET A 97 5.67 23.86 3.82
CA MET A 97 5.39 23.77 2.38
C MET A 97 5.39 22.32 1.87
N TYR A 98 6.28 21.47 2.39
CA TYR A 98 6.32 20.04 2.09
C TYR A 98 4.98 19.34 2.39
N TYR A 99 4.31 19.70 3.49
CA TYR A 99 2.98 19.17 3.83
C TYR A 99 1.85 19.85 3.04
N VAL A 100 1.88 21.18 2.93
CA VAL A 100 0.84 21.95 2.22
C VAL A 100 0.74 21.54 0.76
N HIS A 101 1.87 21.42 0.05
CA HIS A 101 1.88 20.98 -1.35
C HIS A 101 1.28 19.59 -1.53
N ARG A 102 1.54 18.67 -0.59
CA ARG A 102 0.94 17.33 -0.66
C ARG A 102 -0.55 17.36 -0.37
N TYR A 103 -0.97 18.09 0.66
CA TYR A 103 -2.37 18.21 1.03
C TYR A 103 -3.20 18.81 -0.12
N LEU A 104 -2.74 19.93 -0.70
CA LEU A 104 -3.42 20.56 -1.84
C LEU A 104 -3.40 19.71 -3.12
N ARG A 105 -2.44 18.79 -3.25
CA ARG A 105 -2.39 17.87 -4.39
C ARG A 105 -3.38 16.71 -4.27
N LEU A 106 -3.59 16.17 -3.07
CA LEU A 106 -4.36 14.95 -2.85
C LEU A 106 -5.80 15.22 -2.39
N THR A 107 -6.00 16.21 -1.53
CA THR A 107 -7.28 16.47 -0.88
C THR A 107 -8.36 16.96 -1.85
N PRO A 108 -8.11 17.92 -2.76
CA PRO A 108 -9.17 18.37 -3.66
C PRO A 108 -9.71 17.23 -4.56
N PRO A 109 -8.86 16.42 -5.24
CA PRO A 109 -9.36 15.30 -6.03
C PRO A 109 -10.20 14.29 -5.24
N ILE A 110 -9.76 13.90 -4.03
CA ILE A 110 -10.51 12.90 -3.24
C ILE A 110 -11.83 13.47 -2.71
N MET A 111 -11.86 14.75 -2.34
CA MET A 111 -13.09 15.39 -1.86
C MET A 111 -14.11 15.57 -2.99
N VAL A 112 -13.67 15.92 -4.20
CA VAL A 112 -14.54 15.93 -5.38
C VAL A 112 -15.08 14.52 -5.67
N PHE A 113 -14.23 13.49 -5.60
CA PHE A 113 -14.67 12.11 -5.79
C PHE A 113 -15.70 11.67 -4.75
N ILE A 114 -15.46 11.93 -3.46
CA ILE A 114 -16.42 11.59 -2.38
C ILE A 114 -17.74 12.32 -2.60
N GLY A 115 -17.70 13.61 -2.95
CA GLY A 115 -18.91 14.37 -3.27
C GLY A 115 -19.69 13.77 -4.44
N PHE A 116 -19.00 13.43 -5.52
CA PHE A 116 -19.59 12.73 -6.66
C PHE A 116 -20.19 11.37 -6.24
N PHE A 117 -19.46 10.57 -5.46
CA PHE A 117 -19.89 9.26 -4.98
C PHE A 117 -21.18 9.35 -4.15
N VAL A 118 -21.27 10.31 -3.22
CA VAL A 118 -22.45 10.52 -2.37
C VAL A 118 -23.68 10.88 -3.19
N VAL A 119 -23.53 11.65 -4.27
CA VAL A 119 -24.65 12.07 -5.15
C VAL A 119 -25.01 10.98 -6.16
N TYR A 120 -24.02 10.33 -6.76
CA TYR A 120 -24.21 9.38 -7.85
C TYR A 120 -24.61 7.98 -7.37
N SER A 121 -24.05 7.48 -6.26
CA SER A 121 -24.32 6.13 -5.74
C SER A 121 -25.82 5.83 -5.51
N PRO A 122 -26.63 6.76 -4.98
CA PRO A 122 -28.08 6.56 -4.86
C PRO A 122 -28.81 6.36 -6.20
N LEU A 123 -28.30 6.94 -7.29
CA LEU A 123 -28.91 6.85 -8.63
C LEU A 123 -28.65 5.51 -9.31
N ILE A 124 -27.67 4.75 -8.83
CA ILE A 124 -27.41 3.39 -9.30
C ILE A 124 -28.45 2.46 -8.67
N ASN A 125 -29.11 1.65 -9.49
CA ASN A 125 -30.03 0.60 -9.05
C ASN A 125 -29.67 -0.72 -9.74
N GLY A 126 -29.76 -1.82 -9.01
CA GLY A 126 -29.54 -3.17 -9.54
C GLY A 126 -28.66 -4.07 -8.65
N PRO A 127 -28.46 -5.33 -9.06
CA PRO A 127 -27.74 -6.33 -8.27
C PRO A 127 -26.32 -5.91 -7.88
N TRP A 128 -25.66 -5.11 -8.73
CA TRP A 128 -24.31 -4.59 -8.48
C TRP A 128 -24.23 -3.70 -7.23
N LYS A 129 -25.25 -2.84 -7.02
CA LYS A 129 -25.34 -1.99 -5.82
C LYS A 129 -25.44 -2.84 -4.56
N ILE A 130 -26.29 -3.85 -4.56
CA ILE A 130 -26.47 -4.75 -3.41
C ILE A 130 -25.17 -5.53 -3.13
N SER A 131 -24.50 -6.03 -4.18
CA SER A 131 -23.26 -6.83 -4.01
C SER A 131 -22.03 -6.03 -3.58
N ILE A 132 -22.02 -4.70 -3.73
CA ILE A 132 -20.84 -3.87 -3.45
C ILE A 132 -21.09 -2.87 -2.33
N VAL A 133 -22.21 -2.16 -2.37
CA VAL A 133 -22.52 -1.10 -1.40
C VAL A 133 -22.94 -1.69 -0.05
N ASP A 134 -23.68 -2.80 -0.05
CA ASP A 134 -24.17 -3.42 1.19
C ASP A 134 -23.15 -4.42 1.79
N ILE A 135 -22.33 -5.09 0.96
CA ILE A 135 -21.32 -6.06 1.42
C ILE A 135 -20.04 -5.39 1.93
N PHE A 136 -19.63 -4.25 1.35
CA PHE A 136 -18.41 -3.53 1.76
C PHE A 136 -18.66 -2.29 2.62
N ALA A 137 -19.89 -2.09 3.10
CA ALA A 137 -20.31 -0.94 3.92
C ALA A 137 -19.99 0.44 3.30
N ASP A 138 -19.75 0.50 1.99
CA ASP A 138 -19.48 1.70 1.20
C ASP A 138 -20.77 2.47 0.90
N SER A 139 -21.56 2.70 1.95
CA SER A 139 -22.83 3.38 1.81
C SER A 139 -22.63 4.90 1.64
N PRO A 140 -23.46 5.56 0.80
CA PRO A 140 -23.45 7.01 0.71
C PRO A 140 -23.78 7.67 2.06
N GLU A 141 -24.53 7.00 2.94
CA GLU A 141 -24.85 7.49 4.30
C GLU A 141 -23.61 7.49 5.22
N THR A 142 -22.79 6.44 5.18
CA THR A 142 -21.50 6.39 5.88
C THR A 142 -20.63 7.57 5.43
N CYS A 143 -20.62 7.86 4.14
CA CYS A 143 -19.88 9.00 3.59
C CYS A 143 -20.42 10.36 4.03
N LYS A 144 -21.73 10.56 4.13
CA LYS A 144 -22.30 11.81 4.65
C LYS A 144 -21.88 12.10 6.10
N ASN A 145 -21.73 11.06 6.91
CA ASN A 145 -21.35 11.19 8.32
C ASN A 145 -19.83 11.30 8.55
N TYR A 146 -19.03 10.61 7.72
CA TYR A 146 -17.60 10.40 7.99
C TYR A 146 -16.64 10.90 6.90
N TRP A 147 -17.11 11.65 5.89
CA TRP A 147 -16.25 12.21 4.83
C TRP A 147 -15.04 12.99 5.38
N TRP A 148 -15.21 13.68 6.51
CA TRP A 148 -14.16 14.50 7.13
C TRP A 148 -12.96 13.67 7.58
N ARG A 149 -13.14 12.39 7.90
CA ARG A 149 -12.05 11.47 8.25
C ARG A 149 -11.09 11.25 7.07
N ASN A 150 -11.61 11.25 5.84
CA ASN A 150 -10.79 11.17 4.62
C ASN A 150 -10.02 12.47 4.37
N MET A 151 -10.63 13.62 4.65
CA MET A 151 -9.96 14.93 4.53
C MET A 151 -8.75 15.03 5.46
N LEU A 152 -8.87 14.47 6.68
CA LEU A 152 -7.80 14.42 7.66
C LEU A 152 -6.85 13.22 7.50
N TYR A 153 -7.13 12.29 6.58
CA TYR A 153 -6.35 11.06 6.37
C TYR A 153 -6.24 10.19 7.64
N ILE A 154 -7.32 10.07 8.40
CA ILE A 154 -7.40 9.27 9.64
C ILE A 154 -8.48 8.19 9.59
N ASN A 155 -9.14 7.99 8.44
CA ASN A 155 -10.24 7.03 8.32
C ASN A 155 -9.83 5.59 8.67
N ASN A 156 -8.58 5.21 8.42
CA ASN A 156 -8.02 3.89 8.76
C ASN A 156 -7.70 3.69 10.26
N LEU A 157 -7.86 4.73 11.10
CA LEU A 157 -7.66 4.63 12.55
C LEU A 157 -8.95 4.28 13.30
N PHE A 158 -10.08 4.36 12.62
CA PHE A 158 -11.40 4.00 13.15
C PHE A 158 -11.82 2.62 12.65
N ASP A 159 -13.00 2.21 13.09
CA ASP A 159 -13.68 1.00 12.64
C ASP A 159 -13.75 0.95 11.09
N PRO A 160 -13.28 -0.15 10.45
CA PRO A 160 -13.33 -0.32 9.00
C PRO A 160 -14.73 -0.16 8.40
N ILE A 161 -15.78 -0.56 9.11
CA ILE A 161 -17.19 -0.52 8.66
C ILE A 161 -17.68 0.94 8.55
N GLN A 162 -17.10 1.84 9.33
CA GLN A 162 -17.45 3.28 9.31
C GLN A 162 -16.59 4.10 8.35
N THR A 163 -15.84 3.44 7.45
CA THR A 163 -15.00 4.14 6.48
C THR A 163 -15.83 4.63 5.31
N CYS A 164 -15.72 5.92 5.01
CA CYS A 164 -16.28 6.45 3.77
C CYS A 164 -15.38 6.05 2.59
N TYR A 165 -15.88 5.13 1.76
CA TYR A 165 -15.22 4.57 0.59
C TYR A 165 -13.94 3.79 0.95
N GLY A 166 -14.07 2.48 1.19
CA GLY A 166 -13.06 1.63 1.82
C GLY A 166 -11.66 1.81 1.22
N ILE A 167 -11.55 1.91 -0.11
CA ILE A 167 -10.29 2.04 -0.84
C ILE A 167 -9.46 3.27 -0.40
N THR A 168 -10.06 4.32 0.17
CA THR A 168 -9.32 5.50 0.65
C THR A 168 -8.34 5.20 1.80
N TRP A 169 -8.45 4.05 2.48
CA TRP A 169 -7.50 3.63 3.52
C TRP A 169 -6.05 3.72 3.03
N TYR A 170 -5.81 3.38 1.75
CA TYR A 170 -4.46 3.41 1.16
C TYR A 170 -3.89 4.83 1.18
N LEU A 171 -4.71 5.82 0.83
CA LEU A 171 -4.30 7.21 0.79
C LEU A 171 -4.03 7.77 2.19
N ALA A 172 -4.78 7.29 3.19
CA ALA A 172 -4.54 7.60 4.59
C ALA A 172 -3.18 7.07 5.06
N VAL A 173 -2.90 5.78 4.83
CA VAL A 173 -1.61 5.17 5.18
C VAL A 173 -0.44 5.85 4.49
N ASP A 174 -0.51 6.07 3.17
CA ASP A 174 0.56 6.74 2.41
C ASP A 174 0.83 8.16 2.94
N THR A 175 -0.23 8.86 3.36
CA THR A 175 -0.13 10.21 3.92
C THR A 175 0.46 10.21 5.31
N GLN A 176 0.02 9.29 6.19
CA GLN A 176 0.59 9.09 7.52
C GLN A 176 2.09 8.76 7.45
N LEU A 177 2.50 7.85 6.55
CA LEU A 177 3.90 7.52 6.34
C LEU A 177 4.71 8.72 5.81
N TYR A 178 4.12 9.54 4.96
CA TYR A 178 4.75 10.79 4.49
C TYR A 178 4.90 11.84 5.57
N PHE A 179 3.96 11.91 6.53
CA PHE A 179 4.07 12.77 7.71
C PHE A 179 5.27 12.40 8.59
N VAL A 180 5.58 11.11 8.71
CA VAL A 180 6.73 10.62 9.49
C VAL A 180 8.04 10.66 8.68
N ALA A 181 7.97 10.65 7.34
CA ALA A 181 9.15 10.60 6.47
C ALA A 181 10.25 11.64 6.79
N PRO A 182 9.96 12.91 7.14
CA PRO A 182 10.97 13.89 7.52
C PRO A 182 11.93 13.45 8.61
N ILE A 183 11.48 12.64 9.58
CA ILE A 183 12.35 12.09 10.63
C ILE A 183 13.50 11.31 9.98
N PHE A 184 13.16 10.37 9.08
CA PHE A 184 14.14 9.57 8.37
C PHE A 184 15.00 10.42 7.42
N LEU A 185 14.41 11.36 6.68
CA LEU A 185 15.14 12.24 5.77
C LEU A 185 16.18 13.09 6.50
N ILE A 186 15.81 13.65 7.65
CA ILE A 186 16.70 14.45 8.50
C ILE A 186 17.81 13.56 9.08
N THR A 187 17.49 12.35 9.55
CA THR A 187 18.51 11.41 10.05
C THR A 187 19.52 11.04 8.95
N PHE A 188 19.06 10.70 7.74
CA PHE A 188 19.93 10.41 6.60
C PHE A 188 20.77 11.61 6.17
N PHE A 189 20.25 12.83 6.33
CA PHE A 189 20.98 14.05 6.03
C PHE A 189 22.20 14.22 6.96
N PHE A 190 22.05 13.93 8.26
CA PHE A 190 23.15 14.05 9.21
C PHE A 190 24.08 12.83 9.24
N SER A 191 23.55 11.62 9.13
CA SER A 191 24.34 10.39 9.13
C SER A 191 23.61 9.27 8.39
N ALA A 192 24.25 8.75 7.33
CA ALA A 192 23.73 7.60 6.60
C ALA A 192 23.60 6.36 7.51
N ALA A 193 24.58 6.12 8.38
CA ALA A 193 24.56 4.99 9.30
C ALA A 193 23.40 5.09 10.28
N ALA A 194 23.14 6.28 10.84
CA ALA A 194 22.00 6.50 11.72
C ALA A 194 20.66 6.33 10.98
N GLY A 195 20.58 6.77 9.72
CA GLY A 195 19.40 6.59 8.88
C GLY A 195 19.06 5.12 8.63
N TYR A 196 20.07 4.32 8.26
CA TYR A 196 19.89 2.87 8.10
C TYR A 196 19.55 2.17 9.42
N ALA A 197 20.22 2.53 10.52
CA ALA A 197 19.92 1.97 11.84
C ALA A 197 18.48 2.25 12.28
N LEU A 198 17.99 3.48 12.06
CA LEU A 198 16.62 3.86 12.36
C LEU A 198 15.60 3.07 11.52
N ILE A 199 15.87 2.89 10.22
CA ILE A 199 15.02 2.06 9.36
C ILE A 199 14.96 0.62 9.87
N VAL A 200 16.10 0.02 10.22
CA VAL A 200 16.16 -1.35 10.72
C VAL A 200 15.38 -1.48 12.03
N LEU A 201 15.56 -0.53 12.97
CA LEU A 201 14.86 -0.52 14.24
C LEU A 201 13.33 -0.42 14.06
N CYS A 202 12.85 0.54 13.27
CA CYS A 202 11.42 0.71 13.01
C CYS A 202 10.83 -0.48 12.25
N SER A 203 11.58 -1.06 11.31
CA SER A 203 11.13 -2.26 10.58
C SER A 203 11.05 -3.46 11.50
N ALA A 204 12.01 -3.66 12.40
CA ALA A 204 11.97 -4.71 13.41
C ALA A 204 10.77 -4.53 14.36
N GLY A 205 10.51 -3.30 14.82
CA GLY A 205 9.33 -2.99 15.64
C GLY A 205 8.00 -3.27 14.93
N SER A 206 7.91 -2.93 13.64
CA SER A 206 6.75 -3.26 12.80
C SER A 206 6.57 -4.78 12.68
N ILE A 207 7.63 -5.52 12.36
CA ILE A 207 7.58 -6.99 12.26
C ILE A 207 7.15 -7.61 13.59
N ALA A 208 7.71 -7.14 14.71
CA ALA A 208 7.35 -7.60 16.05
C ALA A 208 5.87 -7.34 16.36
N TYR A 209 5.36 -6.17 16.01
CA TYR A 209 3.94 -5.84 16.14
C TYR A 209 3.06 -6.79 15.34
N VAL A 210 3.37 -6.99 14.05
CA VAL A 210 2.59 -7.87 13.16
C VAL A 210 2.58 -9.30 13.72
N TYR A 211 3.74 -9.79 14.18
CA TYR A 211 3.84 -11.11 14.79
C TYR A 211 3.01 -11.24 16.07
N ALA A 212 3.09 -10.24 16.96
CA ALA A 212 2.33 -10.22 18.20
C ALA A 212 0.82 -10.23 17.95
N VAL A 213 0.32 -9.33 17.09
CA VAL A 213 -1.11 -9.25 16.76
C VAL A 213 -1.59 -10.53 16.06
N THR A 214 -0.78 -11.09 15.16
CA THR A 214 -1.14 -12.34 14.47
C THR A 214 -1.31 -13.50 15.45
N ILE A 215 -0.42 -13.63 16.44
CA ILE A 215 -0.53 -14.68 17.47
C ILE A 215 -1.70 -14.44 18.41
N ILE A 216 -1.83 -13.21 18.95
CA ILE A 216 -2.85 -12.89 19.95
C ILE A 216 -4.26 -13.04 19.36
N ASN A 217 -4.47 -12.53 18.14
CA ASN A 217 -5.79 -12.52 17.51
C ASN A 217 -6.04 -13.72 16.59
N SER A 218 -5.04 -14.61 16.45
CA SER A 218 -5.06 -15.77 15.54
C SER A 218 -5.42 -15.37 14.11
N LEU A 219 -4.78 -14.30 13.62
CA LEU A 219 -5.09 -13.73 12.30
C LEU A 219 -4.65 -14.69 11.17
N PRO A 220 -5.41 -14.75 10.06
CA PRO A 220 -5.04 -15.56 8.92
C PRO A 220 -3.84 -14.95 8.17
N ALA A 221 -2.93 -15.79 7.66
CA ALA A 221 -1.78 -15.34 6.87
C ALA A 221 -2.16 -14.91 5.43
N THR A 222 -3.39 -15.20 5.00
CA THR A 222 -3.93 -14.87 3.68
C THR A 222 -5.43 -14.66 3.78
N MET A 223 -5.99 -13.81 2.91
CA MET A 223 -7.43 -13.64 2.77
C MET A 223 -8.06 -14.97 2.34
N THR A 224 -8.93 -15.56 3.15
CA THR A 224 -9.68 -16.75 2.73
C THR A 224 -11.15 -16.61 3.07
N PHE A 225 -12.01 -17.12 2.19
CA PHE A 225 -13.45 -17.18 2.41
C PHE A 225 -13.85 -18.04 3.63
N PHE A 226 -12.95 -18.89 4.14
CA PHE A 226 -13.15 -19.71 5.34
C PHE A 226 -12.74 -19.00 6.65
N ALA A 227 -12.12 -17.83 6.56
CA ALA A 227 -11.69 -17.01 7.69
C ALA A 227 -12.43 -15.66 7.75
N MET A 228 -13.59 -15.53 7.10
CA MET A 228 -14.33 -14.27 6.98
C MET A 228 -14.57 -13.60 8.34
N ASP A 229 -14.81 -14.41 9.37
CA ASP A 229 -15.00 -13.98 10.77
C ASP A 229 -13.78 -13.24 11.34
N LYS A 230 -12.59 -13.47 10.77
CA LYS A 230 -11.31 -12.87 11.15
C LYS A 230 -10.77 -11.87 10.13
N VAL A 231 -11.48 -11.68 9.02
CA VAL A 231 -11.09 -10.69 7.99
C VAL A 231 -11.23 -9.28 8.56
N GLU A 232 -12.29 -9.00 9.32
CA GLU A 232 -12.47 -7.69 9.96
C GLU A 232 -11.32 -7.40 10.94
N ASP A 233 -11.00 -8.32 11.84
CA ASP A 233 -9.85 -8.23 12.75
C ASP A 233 -8.54 -8.02 11.98
N PHE A 234 -8.33 -8.75 10.88
CA PHE A 234 -7.14 -8.60 10.03
C PHE A 234 -7.05 -7.18 9.44
N PHE A 235 -8.16 -6.63 8.94
CA PHE A 235 -8.21 -5.28 8.41
C PHE A 235 -7.99 -4.24 9.52
N SER A 236 -8.71 -4.39 10.64
CA SER A 236 -8.71 -3.47 11.77
C SER A 236 -7.40 -3.46 12.54
N ASP A 237 -6.70 -4.59 12.67
CA ASP A 237 -5.51 -4.64 13.55
C ASP A 237 -4.19 -4.61 12.77
N TYR A 238 -4.20 -4.95 11.49
CA TYR A 238 -2.96 -5.05 10.71
C TYR A 238 -3.01 -4.31 9.39
N TYR A 239 -3.92 -4.70 8.50
CA TYR A 239 -3.79 -4.42 7.07
C TYR A 239 -3.81 -2.94 6.71
N ILE A 240 -4.69 -2.17 7.35
CA ILE A 240 -4.86 -0.73 7.08
C ILE A 240 -4.06 0.14 8.05
N LYS A 241 -3.24 -0.47 8.92
CA LYS A 241 -2.46 0.27 9.91
C LYS A 241 -1.09 0.67 9.36
N PRO A 242 -0.70 1.95 9.50
CA PRO A 242 0.54 2.43 8.91
C PRO A 242 1.77 1.76 9.54
N TRP A 243 1.73 1.46 10.84
CA TRP A 243 2.83 0.80 11.55
C TRP A 243 2.97 -0.68 11.18
N GLY A 244 1.92 -1.36 10.70
CA GLY A 244 2.00 -2.74 10.20
C GLY A 244 2.64 -2.85 8.82
N ARG A 245 2.64 -1.76 8.04
CA ARG A 245 3.13 -1.74 6.64
C ARG A 245 4.22 -0.71 6.37
N CYS A 246 4.73 -0.04 7.40
CA CYS A 246 5.82 0.93 7.22
C CYS A 246 7.14 0.34 6.67
N PRO A 247 7.55 -0.93 6.88
CA PRO A 247 8.86 -1.40 6.45
C PRO A 247 9.13 -1.22 4.96
N VAL A 248 8.14 -1.47 4.10
CA VAL A 248 8.30 -1.33 2.64
C VAL A 248 8.50 0.13 2.21
N TYR A 249 7.81 1.06 2.87
CA TYR A 249 7.99 2.50 2.66
C TYR A 249 9.37 2.97 3.12
N LEU A 250 9.83 2.47 4.29
CA LEU A 250 11.14 2.79 4.84
C LEU A 250 12.29 2.25 3.97
N ILE A 251 12.18 1.01 3.48
CA ILE A 251 13.09 0.46 2.47
C ILE A 251 13.10 1.37 1.23
N GLY A 252 11.93 1.90 0.84
CA GLY A 252 11.83 2.88 -0.23
C GLY A 252 12.65 4.14 0.01
N ILE A 253 12.58 4.70 1.24
CA ILE A 253 13.41 5.85 1.63
C ILE A 253 14.91 5.54 1.49
N ALA A 254 15.35 4.38 1.98
CA ALA A 254 16.75 3.94 1.86
C ALA A 254 17.19 3.83 0.39
N VAL A 255 16.38 3.21 -0.45
CA VAL A 255 16.65 3.09 -1.89
C VAL A 255 16.67 4.46 -2.56
N GLY A 256 15.73 5.35 -2.23
CA GLY A 256 15.70 6.72 -2.76
C GLY A 256 16.94 7.54 -2.40
N TYR A 257 17.43 7.41 -1.17
CA TYR A 257 18.68 8.04 -0.71
C TYR A 257 19.88 7.50 -1.50
N PHE A 258 19.97 6.18 -1.63
CA PHE A 258 21.02 5.53 -2.39
C PHE A 258 21.02 6.00 -3.85
N LEU A 259 19.86 6.05 -4.51
CA LEU A 259 19.73 6.52 -5.89
C LEU A 259 20.11 8.01 -6.04
N ALA A 260 19.77 8.84 -5.07
CA ALA A 260 20.12 10.27 -5.09
C ALA A 260 21.63 10.52 -4.95
N SER A 261 22.37 9.60 -4.32
CA SER A 261 23.83 9.68 -4.22
C SER A 261 24.55 9.61 -5.57
N GLY A 262 23.87 9.10 -6.62
CA GLY A 262 24.45 8.93 -7.96
C GLY A 262 25.53 7.84 -8.04
N LYS A 263 25.79 7.12 -6.95
CA LYS A 263 26.76 6.02 -6.92
C LYS A 263 26.27 4.87 -7.79
N LYS A 264 27.03 4.54 -8.84
CA LYS A 264 26.78 3.36 -9.67
C LYS A 264 27.41 2.14 -9.00
N LEU A 265 26.59 1.18 -8.57
CA LEU A 265 27.10 -0.10 -8.10
C LEU A 265 27.67 -0.89 -9.28
N LYS A 266 28.93 -1.31 -9.17
CA LYS A 266 29.53 -2.29 -10.07
C LYS A 266 29.28 -3.68 -9.48
N LEU A 267 28.14 -4.28 -9.81
CA LEU A 267 27.82 -5.65 -9.40
C LEU A 267 28.31 -6.64 -10.47
N SER A 268 28.86 -7.77 -10.05
CA SER A 268 29.20 -8.85 -10.99
C SER A 268 27.91 -9.48 -11.55
N LYS A 269 27.98 -10.05 -12.76
CA LYS A 269 26.83 -10.75 -13.36
C LYS A 269 26.28 -11.85 -12.45
N ILE A 270 27.17 -12.55 -11.74
CA ILE A 270 26.81 -13.61 -10.79
C ILE A 270 25.97 -13.03 -9.65
N VAL A 271 26.40 -11.93 -9.02
CA VAL A 271 25.66 -11.29 -7.92
C VAL A 271 24.29 -10.81 -8.39
N VAL A 272 24.19 -10.26 -9.60
CA VAL A 272 22.91 -9.82 -10.18
C VAL A 272 21.97 -11.01 -10.39
N VAL A 273 22.45 -12.10 -11.00
CA VAL A 273 21.64 -13.30 -11.26
C VAL A 273 21.19 -13.94 -9.95
N CYS A 274 22.11 -14.15 -9.00
CA CYS A 274 21.76 -14.68 -7.67
C CYS A 274 20.75 -13.78 -6.95
N GLY A 275 20.92 -12.45 -7.02
CA GLY A 275 19.99 -11.50 -6.44
C GLY A 275 18.58 -11.61 -7.02
N TRP A 276 18.46 -11.77 -8.34
CA TRP A 276 17.17 -11.98 -9.00
C TRP A 276 16.53 -13.32 -8.63
N ILE A 277 17.31 -14.40 -8.56
CA ILE A 277 16.81 -15.72 -8.15
C ILE A 277 16.27 -15.66 -6.72
N VAL A 278 17.04 -15.08 -5.79
CA VAL A 278 16.62 -14.94 -4.39
C VAL A 278 15.37 -14.06 -4.29
N ALA A 279 15.33 -12.93 -4.99
CA ALA A 279 14.15 -12.07 -5.00
C ALA A 279 12.90 -12.77 -5.55
N ALA A 280 13.04 -13.53 -6.65
CA ALA A 280 11.95 -14.30 -7.24
C ALA A 280 11.48 -15.42 -6.30
N ALA A 281 12.40 -16.15 -5.68
CA ALA A 281 12.07 -17.20 -4.72
C ALA A 281 11.31 -16.65 -3.51
N ILE A 282 11.75 -15.51 -2.96
CA ILE A 282 11.06 -14.83 -1.85
C ILE A 282 9.66 -14.36 -2.29
N ALA A 283 9.54 -13.74 -3.47
CA ALA A 283 8.24 -13.28 -3.98
C ALA A 283 7.26 -14.45 -4.15
N LEU A 284 7.72 -15.57 -4.72
CA LEU A 284 6.92 -16.79 -4.85
C LEU A 284 6.57 -17.39 -3.48
N ALA A 285 7.51 -17.42 -2.53
CA ALA A 285 7.25 -17.91 -1.18
C ALA A 285 6.22 -17.06 -0.43
N ILE A 286 6.24 -15.74 -0.59
CA ILE A 286 5.25 -14.84 0.03
C ILE A 286 3.85 -15.07 -0.59
N VAL A 287 3.78 -15.19 -1.92
CA VAL A 287 2.49 -15.34 -2.63
C VAL A 287 1.88 -16.73 -2.47
N TYR A 288 2.69 -17.79 -2.53
CA TYR A 288 2.20 -19.18 -2.55
C TYR A 288 2.49 -19.96 -1.26
N GLY A 289 3.34 -19.44 -0.36
CA GLY A 289 3.63 -20.06 0.94
C GLY A 289 2.38 -20.35 1.77
N PRO A 290 1.41 -19.42 1.88
CA PRO A 290 0.16 -19.62 2.60
C PRO A 290 -0.80 -20.67 1.99
N HIS A 291 -0.41 -21.47 1.00
CA HIS A 291 -1.31 -22.43 0.33
C HIS A 291 -2.02 -23.41 1.27
N ARG A 292 -1.45 -23.71 2.45
CA ARG A 292 -2.10 -24.56 3.46
C ARG A 292 -3.38 -23.93 4.03
N TYR A 293 -3.45 -22.61 4.12
CA TYR A 293 -4.65 -21.89 4.57
C TYR A 293 -5.85 -22.11 3.65
N MET A 294 -5.64 -22.51 2.39
CA MET A 294 -6.72 -22.86 1.46
C MET A 294 -7.43 -24.17 1.80
N LYS A 295 -6.82 -25.04 2.62
CA LYS A 295 -7.41 -26.34 3.00
C LYS A 295 -8.45 -26.25 4.11
N GLY A 296 -8.58 -25.07 4.74
CA GLY A 296 -9.57 -24.79 5.79
C GLY A 296 -8.96 -24.68 7.19
N VAL A 297 -9.77 -24.21 8.13
CA VAL A 297 -9.38 -23.83 9.50
C VAL A 297 -8.67 -24.93 10.28
N ALA A 298 -9.04 -26.19 10.04
CA ALA A 298 -8.46 -27.36 10.71
C ALA A 298 -6.97 -27.58 10.37
N ASP A 299 -6.52 -27.13 9.20
CA ASP A 299 -5.16 -27.31 8.68
C ASP A 299 -4.28 -26.06 8.86
N TRP A 300 -4.70 -25.09 9.68
CA TRP A 300 -3.96 -23.84 9.93
C TRP A 300 -2.74 -23.98 10.84
N ARG A 301 -2.59 -25.11 11.54
CA ARG A 301 -1.49 -25.38 12.48
C ARG A 301 -0.27 -26.00 11.81
#